data_AF-A0A9N9MEM7-F1
#
_entry.id   AF-A0A9N9MEM7-F1
#
_cell.length_a   1.000
_cell.length_b   1.000
_cell.length_c   1.000
_cell.angle_alpha   90.00
_cell.angle_beta   90.00
_cell.angle_gamma   90.00
#
_symmetry.space_group_name_H-M   'P 1'
#
loop_
_entity.id
_entity.type
_entity.pdbx_description
1 polymer ?
#
loop_
_entity_poly.entity_id
_entity_poly.type
_entity_poly.pdbx_seq_one_letter_code
_entity_poly.pdbx_strand_id
1 'polypeptide(L)'
;MTGETSSLEYTAEQLAVVERISETDNYYDILCVRRDAPTREIVQSYKKIAIKLHPDKNHAPGSGEAFKIVGKAVNVLRNEEGRRKYDSDLFVQELGTFKRPFQPPRSHKSSWATSYESDSDEDFDEKARNFPYY
;
A
#
# COMPACT_ATOMS: atom_id res chain seq x y z
N MET A 1 43.07 16.59 -1.13
CA MET A 1 42.00 17.61 -1.06
C MET A 1 40.68 16.92 -0.81
N THR A 2 39.96 17.22 0.28
CA THR A 2 38.48 17.14 0.38
C THR A 2 38.02 17.87 1.64
N GLY A 3 37.16 18.89 1.46
CA GLY A 3 36.19 19.32 2.47
C GLY A 3 36.48 20.64 3.17
N GLU A 4 36.30 21.76 2.47
CA GLU A 4 35.98 23.05 3.10
C GLU A 4 34.61 22.92 3.79
N THR A 5 34.57 22.53 5.07
CA THR A 5 33.34 22.65 5.87
C THR A 5 33.19 24.09 6.32
N SER A 6 32.72 24.92 5.39
CA SER A 6 32.32 26.31 5.60
C SER A 6 31.34 26.41 6.76
N SER A 7 31.81 26.80 7.95
CA SER A 7 31.05 27.38 9.06
C SER A 7 29.60 26.88 9.18
N LEU A 8 29.43 25.60 9.45
CA LEU A 8 28.10 24.98 9.46
C LEU A 8 27.46 25.15 10.83
N GLU A 9 26.35 25.89 10.89
CA GLU A 9 25.50 26.10 12.08
C GLU A 9 24.74 24.83 12.50
N TYR A 10 25.36 23.65 12.37
CA TYR A 10 24.76 22.37 12.71
C TYR A 10 25.83 21.38 13.19
N THR A 11 25.43 20.43 14.02
CA THR A 11 26.31 19.38 14.54
C THR A 11 26.42 18.22 13.56
N ALA A 12 27.54 17.49 13.59
CA ALA A 12 27.71 16.27 12.80
C ALA A 12 26.61 15.22 13.11
N GLU A 13 26.15 15.16 14.35
CA GLU A 13 25.04 14.30 14.77
C GLU A 13 23.71 14.71 14.11
N GLN A 14 23.47 16.01 13.97
CA GLN A 14 22.25 16.52 13.34
C GLN A 14 22.20 16.15 11.86
N LEU A 15 23.32 16.27 11.14
CA LEU A 15 23.45 15.81 9.75
C LEU A 15 23.19 14.32 9.62
N ALA A 16 23.84 13.49 10.44
CA ALA A 16 23.70 12.04 10.40
C ALA A 16 22.25 11.59 10.62
N VAL A 17 21.50 12.29 11.49
CA VAL A 17 20.07 12.01 11.70
C VAL A 17 19.24 12.36 10.47
N VAL A 18 19.48 13.52 9.86
CA VAL A 18 18.76 13.95 8.64
C VAL A 18 19.03 13.01 7.47
N GLU A 19 20.31 12.67 7.24
CA GLU A 19 20.75 11.77 6.19
C GLU A 19 20.09 10.39 6.36
N ARG A 20 20.16 9.80 7.56
CA ARG A 20 19.56 8.50 7.84
C ARG A 20 18.04 8.48 7.61
N ILE A 21 17.34 9.57 7.94
CA ILE A 21 15.89 9.68 7.73
C ILE A 21 15.56 9.83 6.24
N SER A 22 16.42 10.52 5.49
CA SER A 22 16.25 10.67 4.03
C SER A 22 16.56 9.37 3.28
N GLU A 23 17.46 8.55 3.79
CA GLU A 23 17.92 7.31 3.15
C GLU A 23 17.04 6.10 3.51
N THR A 24 16.28 6.18 4.60
CA THR A 24 15.45 5.07 5.08
C THR A 24 13.96 5.35 4.90
N ASP A 25 13.27 4.54 4.08
CA ASP A 25 11.82 4.63 3.88
C ASP A 25 10.99 3.92 4.97
N ASN A 26 11.64 3.16 5.86
CA ASN A 26 10.98 2.42 6.92
C ASN A 26 10.60 3.32 8.11
N TYR A 27 9.31 3.45 8.38
CA TYR A 27 8.81 4.28 9.49
C TYR A 27 9.31 3.85 10.87
N TYR A 28 9.57 2.55 11.06
CA TYR A 28 10.13 2.01 12.30
C TYR A 28 11.59 2.42 12.52
N ASP A 29 12.41 2.39 11.47
CA ASP A 29 13.83 2.78 11.51
C ASP A 29 13.99 4.29 11.67
N ILE A 30 13.16 5.08 10.97
CA ILE A 30 13.06 6.54 11.11
C ILE A 30 12.84 6.92 12.58
N LEU A 31 11.90 6.23 13.24
CA LEU A 31 11.56 6.47 14.65
C LEU A 31 12.48 5.75 15.64
N CYS A 32 13.45 4.96 15.16
CA CYS A 32 14.34 4.14 16.00
C CYS A 32 13.56 3.22 16.97
N VAL A 33 12.41 2.71 16.54
CA VAL A 33 11.56 1.83 17.34
C VAL A 33 11.49 0.45 16.72
N ARG A 34 11.26 -0.55 17.57
CA ARG A 34 11.02 -1.91 17.11
C ARG A 34 9.65 -2.02 16.45
N ARG A 35 9.52 -2.96 15.52
CA ARG A 35 8.23 -3.34 14.90
C ARG A 35 7.20 -3.81 15.92
N ASP A 36 7.62 -4.31 17.08
CA ASP A 36 6.76 -4.73 18.19
C ASP A 36 6.41 -3.60 19.17
N ALA A 37 6.93 -2.39 18.96
CA ALA A 37 6.81 -1.33 19.95
C ALA A 37 5.33 -0.91 20.16
N PRO A 38 4.93 -0.64 21.42
CA PRO A 38 3.61 -0.09 21.72
C PRO A 38 3.52 1.38 21.28
N THR A 39 2.31 1.86 21.00
CA THR A 39 2.05 3.25 20.58
C THR A 39 2.66 4.30 21.51
N ARG A 40 2.73 4.02 22.83
CA ARG A 40 3.36 4.91 23.81
C ARG A 40 4.85 5.18 23.48
N GLU A 41 5.58 4.16 23.03
CA GLU A 41 7.01 4.25 22.75
C GLU A 41 7.26 4.99 21.43
N ILE A 42 6.38 4.80 20.45
CA ILE A 42 6.37 5.51 19.17
C ILE A 42 6.19 7.03 19.41
N VAL A 43 5.25 7.41 20.28
CA VAL A 43 5.04 8.82 20.64
C VAL A 43 6.22 9.38 21.44
N GLN A 44 6.85 8.58 22.29
CA GLN A 44 8.00 9.00 23.09
C GLN A 44 9.26 9.18 22.22
N SER A 45 9.51 8.28 21.27
CA SER A 45 10.63 8.40 20.33
C SER A 45 10.46 9.59 19.40
N TYR A 46 9.24 9.81 18.90
CA TYR A 46 8.89 10.99 18.11
C TYR A 46 9.28 12.29 18.81
N LYS A 47 8.89 12.46 20.08
CA LYS A 47 9.21 13.67 20.86
C LYS A 47 10.72 13.89 20.93
N LYS A 48 11.50 12.82 21.16
CA LYS A 48 12.96 12.91 21.22
C LYS A 48 13.55 13.33 19.88
N ILE A 49 13.08 12.76 18.78
CA ILE A 49 13.59 13.04 17.43
C ILE A 49 13.15 14.44 16.97
N ALA A 50 11.91 14.84 17.23
CA ALA A 50 11.38 16.16 16.90
C ALA A 50 12.18 17.29 17.57
N ILE A 51 12.63 17.10 18.81
CA ILE A 51 13.49 18.07 19.50
C ILE A 51 14.87 18.16 18.84
N LYS A 52 15.42 17.04 18.35
CA LYS A 52 16.72 16.98 17.67
C LYS A 52 16.68 17.57 16.25
N LEU A 53 15.56 17.39 15.55
CA LEU A 53 15.32 17.87 14.19
C LEU A 53 14.59 19.22 14.14
N HIS A 54 14.39 19.87 15.29
CA HIS A 54 13.62 21.10 15.32
C HIS A 54 14.26 22.16 14.41
N PRO A 55 13.51 22.78 13.48
CA PRO A 55 14.08 23.65 12.45
C PRO A 55 14.76 24.91 13.02
N ASP A 56 14.40 25.31 14.24
CA ASP A 56 15.03 26.41 14.98
C ASP A 56 16.44 26.09 15.51
N LYS A 57 16.76 24.80 15.71
CA LYS A 57 18.04 24.34 16.28
C LYS A 57 18.89 23.55 15.31
N ASN A 58 18.32 23.15 14.18
CA ASN A 58 18.96 22.31 13.18
C ASN A 58 18.82 22.98 11.80
N HIS A 59 19.86 23.72 11.43
CA HIS A 59 20.00 24.35 10.11
C HIS A 59 20.65 23.42 9.08
N ALA A 60 20.66 22.09 9.32
CA ALA A 60 21.16 21.14 8.33
C ALA A 60 20.29 21.14 7.07
N PRO A 61 20.90 21.01 5.88
CA PRO A 61 20.15 20.88 4.64
C PRO A 61 19.26 19.64 4.70
N GLY A 62 17.97 19.78 4.41
CA GLY A 62 17.00 18.67 4.46
C GLY A 62 16.34 18.43 5.82
N SER A 63 16.64 19.22 6.86
CA SER A 63 16.00 19.09 8.18
C SER A 63 14.47 19.18 8.12
N GLY A 64 13.94 20.08 7.28
CA GLY A 64 12.51 20.23 7.05
C GLY A 64 11.85 19.03 6.36
N GLU A 65 12.56 18.34 5.47
CA GLU A 65 12.06 17.13 4.80
C GLU A 65 12.06 15.94 5.77
N ALA A 66 13.17 15.75 6.48
CA ALA A 66 13.27 14.73 7.52
C ALA A 66 12.17 14.90 8.60
N PHE A 67 11.89 16.14 9.02
CA PHE A 67 10.81 16.41 9.97
C PHE A 67 9.42 16.01 9.44
N LYS A 68 9.13 16.27 8.15
CA LYS A 68 7.87 15.85 7.51
C LYS A 68 7.76 14.32 7.47
N ILE A 69 8.84 13.61 7.14
CA ILE A 69 8.89 12.15 7.09
C ILE A 69 8.61 11.57 8.48
N VAL A 70 9.27 12.08 9.52
CA VAL A 70 9.06 11.68 10.92
C VAL A 70 7.61 11.91 11.36
N GLY A 71 7.01 13.04 11.01
CA GLY A 71 5.59 13.32 11.29
C GLY A 71 4.64 12.33 10.61
N LYS A 72 4.90 12.00 9.33
CA LYS A 72 4.14 11.00 8.57
C LYS A 72 4.25 9.61 9.20
N ALA A 73 5.46 9.20 9.57
CA ALA A 73 5.74 7.91 10.21
C ALA A 73 4.88 7.72 11.47
N VAL A 74 4.85 8.72 12.35
CA VAL A 74 4.06 8.66 13.59
C VAL A 74 2.58 8.65 13.30
N ASN A 75 2.10 9.45 12.33
CA ASN A 75 0.68 9.49 12.01
C ASN A 75 0.16 8.13 11.51
N VAL A 76 0.98 7.39 10.76
CA VAL A 76 0.67 6.03 10.31
C VAL A 76 0.78 5.03 11.46
N LEU A 77 1.90 5.03 12.17
CA LEU A 77 2.20 4.03 13.21
C LEU A 77 1.42 4.21 14.51
N ARG A 78 0.95 5.43 14.82
CA ARG A 78 0.12 5.72 15.99
C ARG A 78 -1.26 5.09 15.87
N ASN A 79 -1.78 4.98 14.65
CA ASN A 79 -3.08 4.40 14.37
C ASN A 79 -2.93 2.90 14.11
N GLU A 80 -3.66 2.06 14.84
CA GLU A 80 -3.60 0.61 14.68
C GLU A 80 -4.01 0.16 13.27
N GLU A 81 -5.02 0.80 12.69
CA GLU A 81 -5.44 0.54 11.31
C GLU A 81 -4.35 0.92 10.29
N GLY A 82 -3.67 2.05 10.51
CA GLY A 82 -2.58 2.54 9.65
C GLY A 82 -1.37 1.61 9.72
N ARG A 83 -1.01 1.18 10.93
CA ARG A 83 0.04 0.19 11.18
C ARG A 83 -0.27 -1.14 10.51
N ARG A 84 -1.50 -1.65 10.63
CA ARG A 84 -1.90 -2.91 10.00
C ARG A 84 -1.81 -2.85 8.47
N LYS A 85 -2.25 -1.75 7.86
CA LYS A 85 -2.12 -1.53 6.40
C LYS A 85 -0.66 -1.48 5.98
N TYR A 86 0.16 -0.73 6.70
CA TYR A 86 1.59 -0.64 6.42
C TYR A 86 2.28 -2.00 6.55
N ASP A 87 2.00 -2.75 7.62
CA ASP A 87 2.56 -4.08 7.82
C ASP A 87 2.07 -5.08 6.75
N SER A 88 0.81 -4.98 6.30
CA SER A 88 0.30 -5.79 5.20
C SER A 88 0.93 -5.43 3.85
N ASP A 89 1.15 -4.14 3.58
CA ASP A 89 1.80 -3.67 2.37
C ASP A 89 3.27 -4.11 2.34
N LEU A 90 3.97 -4.02 3.47
CA LEU A 90 5.35 -4.52 3.63
C LEU A 90 5.44 -6.01 3.31
N PHE A 91 4.49 -6.80 3.83
CA PHE A 91 4.40 -8.24 3.59
C PHE A 91 4.09 -8.57 2.12
N VAL A 92 3.22 -7.79 1.48
CA VAL A 92 2.88 -7.93 0.05
C VAL A 92 4.07 -7.57 -0.85
N GLN A 93 4.89 -6.59 -0.46
CA GLN A 93 6.10 -6.20 -1.18
C GLN A 93 7.14 -7.34 -1.19
N GLU A 94 7.27 -8.04 -0.07
CA GLU A 94 8.21 -9.16 0.10
C GLU A 94 7.74 -10.46 -0.57
N LEU A 95 6.41 -10.66 -0.68
CA LEU A 95 5.80 -11.84 -1.30
C LEU A 95 5.35 -11.66 -2.75
N GLY A 96 5.77 -10.58 -3.41
CA GLY A 96 5.70 -10.43 -4.86
C GLY A 96 4.36 -10.84 -5.46
N THR A 97 3.34 -9.99 -5.30
CA THR A 97 2.10 -9.95 -6.12
C THR A 97 1.75 -11.30 -6.77
N PHE A 98 1.35 -12.30 -5.98
CA PHE A 98 0.70 -13.48 -6.54
C PHE A 98 -0.69 -13.03 -7.00
N LYS A 99 -0.75 -12.35 -8.16
CA LYS A 99 -1.94 -12.29 -8.99
C LYS A 99 -2.25 -13.74 -9.32
N ARG A 100 -3.03 -14.40 -8.45
CA ARG A 100 -3.69 -15.64 -8.79
C ARG A 100 -4.43 -15.33 -10.08
N PRO A 101 -4.08 -15.96 -11.21
CA PRO A 101 -4.88 -15.78 -12.41
C PRO A 101 -6.30 -16.16 -12.00
N PHE A 102 -7.26 -15.27 -12.26
CA PHE A 102 -8.68 -15.58 -12.10
C PHE A 102 -8.93 -16.79 -13.00
N GLN A 103 -8.98 -17.98 -12.38
CA GLN A 103 -9.38 -19.19 -13.06
C GLN A 103 -10.89 -19.05 -13.19
N PRO A 104 -11.44 -18.80 -14.39
CA PRO A 104 -12.89 -18.85 -14.53
C PRO A 104 -13.32 -20.23 -14.03
N PRO A 105 -14.47 -20.34 -13.31
CA PRO A 105 -14.98 -21.65 -12.92
C PRO A 105 -14.99 -22.52 -14.18
N ARG A 106 -14.33 -23.69 -14.11
CA ARG A 106 -14.34 -24.67 -15.20
C ARG A 106 -15.79 -24.85 -15.58
N SER A 107 -16.17 -24.30 -16.74
CA SER A 107 -17.46 -24.54 -17.35
C SER A 107 -17.54 -26.05 -17.54
N HIS A 108 -18.28 -26.71 -16.64
CA HIS A 108 -18.87 -27.98 -16.94
C HIS A 108 -19.83 -27.67 -18.08
N LYS A 109 -19.33 -27.79 -19.31
CA LYS A 109 -20.12 -27.87 -20.53
C LYS A 109 -21.32 -28.76 -20.24
N SER A 110 -22.48 -28.14 -20.00
CA SER A 110 -23.74 -28.86 -20.02
C SER A 110 -23.91 -29.30 -21.46
N SER A 111 -23.81 -30.61 -21.67
CA SER A 111 -24.10 -31.27 -22.93
C SER A 111 -25.60 -31.22 -23.16
N TRP A 112 -26.13 -30.06 -23.56
CA TRP A 112 -27.52 -29.92 -24.02
C TRP A 112 -27.62 -29.44 -25.46
N ALA A 113 -26.49 -29.18 -26.14
CA ALA A 113 -26.47 -28.91 -27.57
C ALA A 113 -26.23 -30.21 -28.35
N THR A 114 -27.17 -30.46 -29.27
CA THR A 114 -27.20 -31.52 -30.31
C THR A 114 -27.92 -32.81 -29.92
N SER A 115 -29.23 -32.82 -30.16
CA SER A 115 -29.80 -33.76 -31.15
C SER A 115 -31.22 -33.31 -31.52
N TYR A 116 -31.30 -32.58 -32.64
CA TYR A 116 -32.49 -32.46 -33.47
C TYR A 116 -32.36 -33.57 -34.51
N GLU A 117 -33.21 -34.59 -34.46
CA GLU A 117 -33.73 -35.30 -35.64
C GLU A 117 -34.90 -36.21 -35.24
N SER A 118 -35.98 -36.10 -36.02
CA SER A 118 -37.01 -37.10 -36.39
C SER A 118 -37.81 -37.80 -35.29
N ASP A 119 -39.08 -38.17 -35.44
CA ASP A 119 -40.14 -38.08 -36.46
C ASP A 119 -41.25 -38.96 -35.86
N SER A 120 -42.44 -38.45 -35.57
CA SER A 120 -43.66 -39.26 -35.40
C SER A 120 -44.88 -38.33 -35.29
N ASP A 121 -45.72 -38.47 -36.30
CA ASP A 121 -47.03 -37.89 -36.50
C ASP A 121 -47.96 -37.99 -35.29
N GLU A 122 -48.76 -36.94 -35.03
CA GLU A 122 -50.21 -37.09 -34.82
C GLU A 122 -50.94 -35.73 -34.81
N ASP A 123 -52.13 -35.79 -35.41
CA ASP A 123 -53.03 -34.76 -35.95
C ASP A 123 -53.83 -33.98 -34.88
N PHE A 124 -53.91 -32.64 -34.96
CA PHE A 124 -55.12 -31.90 -34.55
C PHE A 124 -55.16 -30.43 -35.06
N ASP A 125 -56.05 -30.21 -36.04
CA ASP A 125 -56.91 -29.05 -36.27
C ASP A 125 -56.29 -27.64 -36.58
N GLU A 126 -56.13 -27.43 -37.88
CA GLU A 126 -56.62 -26.29 -38.67
C GLU A 126 -57.30 -25.10 -37.93
N LYS A 127 -56.61 -23.96 -37.79
CA LYS A 127 -57.08 -22.60 -38.19
C LYS A 127 -56.33 -21.46 -37.48
N ALA A 128 -55.63 -20.67 -38.28
CA ALA A 128 -55.69 -19.21 -38.32
C ALA A 128 -54.53 -18.70 -39.20
N ARG A 129 -54.64 -18.82 -40.54
CA ARG A 129 -54.88 -17.63 -41.39
C ARG A 129 -55.13 -16.35 -40.59
N ASN A 130 -54.14 -15.45 -40.53
CA ASN A 130 -54.21 -14.09 -41.08
C ASN A 130 -53.51 -13.00 -40.24
N PHE A 131 -52.51 -12.37 -40.89
CA PHE A 131 -52.26 -10.90 -40.97
C PHE A 131 -51.48 -10.22 -39.81
N PRO A 132 -50.71 -9.15 -40.11
CA PRO A 132 -49.61 -9.04 -41.08
C PRO A 132 -48.39 -8.31 -40.48
N TYR A 133 -47.27 -8.31 -41.22
CA TYR A 133 -46.21 -7.32 -41.03
C TYR A 133 -46.72 -5.92 -41.38
N TYR A 134 -46.56 -4.99 -40.43
CA TYR A 134 -45.97 -3.68 -40.67
C TYR A 134 -45.26 -3.23 -39.39
#